data_AF-A0A022QY48-F1
#
_entry.id   AF-A0A022QY48-F1
#
_cell.length_a   1.000
_cell.length_b   1.000
_cell.length_c   1.000
_cell.angle_alpha   90.00
_cell.angle_beta   90.00
_cell.angle_gamma   90.00
#
_symmetry.space_group_name_H-M   'P 1'
#
loop_
_entity.id
_entity.type
_entity.pdbx_description
1 polymer ?
#
loop_
_entity_poly.entity_id
_entity_poly.type
_entity_poly.pdbx_seq_one_letter_code
_entity_poly.pdbx_strand_id
1 'polypeptide(L)'
;YPKMLEEDFATRCPVCRNNCNCKACLRMELPIKGLSEITEKSDHVIHKDKEVPYSKYIIKVLLSFVEQINTEQVTELELEAKIKGVSLLIYKNLTKGVCIIGITCNP
;
A
#
# COMPACT_ATOMS: atom_id res chain seq x y z
N TYR A 1 -14.78 21.75 21.04
CA TYR A 1 -13.52 22.28 21.59
C TYR A 1 -13.73 23.73 22.03
N PRO A 2 -14.16 23.97 23.27
CA PRO A 2 -14.54 25.32 23.72
C PRO A 2 -13.37 26.23 24.15
N LYS A 3 -12.13 25.71 24.13
CA LYS A 3 -10.93 26.41 24.65
C LYS A 3 -9.85 26.67 23.60
N MET A 4 -10.12 26.42 22.32
CA MET A 4 -9.16 26.68 21.24
C MET A 4 -9.61 27.92 20.47
N LEU A 5 -8.68 28.85 20.24
CA LEU A 5 -8.90 30.00 19.38
C LEU A 5 -8.92 29.55 17.91
N GLU A 6 -9.52 30.36 17.03
CA GLU A 6 -9.56 30.07 15.60
C GLU A 6 -8.15 29.95 15.00
N GLU A 7 -7.20 30.75 15.49
CA GLU A 7 -5.79 30.69 15.14
C GLU A 7 -5.13 29.37 15.58
N ASP A 8 -5.54 28.82 16.73
CA ASP A 8 -5.09 27.50 17.20
C ASP A 8 -5.58 26.37 16.31
N PHE A 9 -6.76 26.55 15.69
CA PHE A 9 -7.29 25.63 14.68
C PHE A 9 -6.55 25.78 13.37
N ALA A 10 -6.36 27.00 12.87
CA ALA A 10 -5.64 27.23 11.61
C ALA A 10 -4.21 26.71 11.68
N THR A 11 -3.53 26.91 12.81
CA THR A 11 -2.18 26.38 13.05
C THR A 11 -2.18 24.87 13.18
N ARG A 12 -3.15 24.22 13.82
CA ARG A 12 -3.15 22.75 13.96
C ARG A 12 -3.91 22.00 12.88
N CYS A 13 -4.55 22.71 11.95
CA CYS A 13 -5.42 22.12 10.96
C CYS A 13 -4.61 21.18 10.06
N PRO A 14 -4.89 19.87 10.11
CA PRO A 14 -4.12 18.92 9.34
C PRO A 14 -4.34 19.08 7.83
N VAL A 15 -5.46 19.69 7.43
CA VAL A 15 -5.75 20.03 6.03
C VAL A 15 -4.88 21.21 5.58
N CYS A 16 -4.86 22.32 6.33
CA CYS A 16 -4.03 23.49 5.99
C CYS A 16 -2.53 23.18 6.05
N ARG A 17 -2.12 22.17 6.82
CA ARG A 17 -0.73 21.66 6.92
C ARG A 17 -0.42 20.47 6.01
N ASN A 18 -1.34 20.06 5.13
CA ASN A 18 -1.16 18.91 4.23
C ASN A 18 -0.74 17.60 4.93
N ASN A 19 -1.17 17.37 6.17
CA ASN A 19 -0.87 16.14 6.93
C ASN A 19 -2.15 15.38 7.36
N CYS A 20 -3.30 15.74 6.80
CA CYS A 20 -4.56 15.05 7.04
C CYS A 20 -4.62 13.74 6.25
N ASN A 21 -4.74 12.61 6.96
CA ASN A 21 -4.85 11.27 6.36
C ASN A 21 -6.31 10.76 6.29
N CYS A 22 -7.30 11.65 6.35
CA CYS A 22 -8.69 11.20 6.24
C CYS A 22 -9.00 10.74 4.82
N LYS A 23 -9.96 9.81 4.68
CA LYS A 23 -10.33 9.21 3.39
C LYS A 23 -10.75 10.24 2.33
N ALA A 24 -11.35 11.36 2.76
CA ALA A 24 -11.71 12.46 1.85
C ALA A 24 -10.47 13.22 1.36
N CYS A 25 -9.53 13.58 2.25
CA CYS A 25 -8.29 14.26 1.89
C CYS A 25 -7.37 13.41 1.01
N LEU A 26 -7.28 12.11 1.28
CA LEU A 26 -6.50 11.17 0.44
C LEU A 26 -7.09 10.98 -0.96
N ARG A 27 -8.40 11.25 -1.13
CA ARG A 27 -9.11 11.11 -2.41
C ARG A 27 -9.36 12.43 -3.11
N MET A 28 -9.03 13.55 -2.46
CA MET A 28 -9.22 14.88 -3.05
C MET A 28 -8.09 15.09 -4.06
N GLU A 29 -8.44 15.38 -5.30
CA GLU A 29 -7.49 15.85 -6.32
C GLU A 29 -7.09 17.31 -6.01
N LEU A 30 -6.46 17.52 -4.85
CA LEU A 30 -5.86 18.81 -4.55
C LEU A 30 -4.64 18.99 -5.46
N PRO A 31 -4.39 20.20 -5.99
CA PRO A 31 -3.05 20.55 -6.41
C PRO A 31 -2.21 20.47 -5.13
N ILE A 32 -1.48 19.38 -4.96
CA ILE A 32 -0.47 19.26 -3.92
C ILE A 32 0.51 20.39 -4.23
N LYS A 33 0.43 21.51 -3.50
CA LYS A 33 1.44 22.56 -3.57
C LYS A 33 2.78 21.90 -3.22
N GLY A 34 3.66 21.84 -4.20
CA GLY A 34 4.94 21.12 -4.11
C GLY A 34 5.00 19.82 -4.91
N LEU A 35 3.91 19.29 -5.48
CA LEU A 35 4.02 18.18 -6.44
C LEU A 35 4.69 18.62 -7.73
N SER A 36 4.47 19.86 -8.16
CA SER A 36 5.27 20.49 -9.22
C SER A 36 6.75 20.59 -8.82
N GLU A 37 7.08 20.97 -7.58
CA GLU A 37 8.48 20.96 -7.10
C GLU A 37 9.05 19.53 -6.95
N ILE A 38 8.24 18.53 -6.59
CA ILE A 38 8.66 17.13 -6.50
C ILE A 38 8.89 16.57 -7.90
N THR A 39 8.07 16.94 -8.89
CA THR A 39 8.23 16.54 -10.29
C THR A 39 9.33 17.31 -11.01
N GLU A 40 9.59 18.56 -10.64
CA GLU A 40 10.70 19.37 -11.18
C GLU A 40 12.06 19.03 -10.52
N LYS A 41 12.08 18.61 -9.24
CA LYS A 41 13.30 18.17 -8.54
C LYS A 41 13.58 16.67 -8.69
N SER A 42 12.62 15.89 -9.17
CA SER A 42 12.88 14.50 -9.53
C SER A 42 13.36 14.43 -10.97
N ASP A 43 14.65 14.68 -11.15
CA ASP A 43 15.45 14.13 -12.26
C ASP A 43 15.51 12.58 -12.19
N HIS A 44 14.42 11.93 -11.78
CA HIS A 44 14.26 10.48 -11.77
C HIS A 44 13.76 10.01 -13.14
N VAL A 45 14.35 10.54 -14.21
CA VAL A 45 14.44 9.75 -15.44
C VAL A 45 15.35 8.58 -15.09
N ILE A 46 14.77 7.46 -14.68
CA ILE A 46 15.52 6.20 -14.57
C ILE A 46 15.95 5.89 -16.00
N HIS A 47 17.17 6.28 -16.34
CA HIS A 47 17.79 5.87 -17.59
C HIS A 47 17.74 4.33 -17.65
N LYS A 48 17.45 3.78 -18.84
CA LYS A 48 17.25 2.33 -19.03
C LYS A 48 18.43 1.48 -18.52
N ASP A 49 19.63 2.04 -18.47
CA ASP A 49 20.84 1.42 -17.93
C ASP A 49 20.80 1.24 -16.39
N LYS A 50 20.00 2.04 -15.68
CA LYS A 50 19.82 1.95 -14.22
C LYS A 50 18.61 1.10 -13.79
N GLU A 51 17.72 0.76 -14.71
CA GLU A 51 16.51 -0.04 -14.43
C GLU A 51 16.85 -1.35 -13.71
N VAL A 52 17.78 -2.14 -14.25
CA VAL A 52 18.19 -3.43 -13.66
C VAL A 52 18.83 -3.29 -12.27
N PRO A 53 19.81 -2.39 -12.05
CA PRO A 53 20.33 -2.10 -10.71
C PRO A 53 19.26 -1.71 -9.69
N TYR A 54 18.31 -0.84 -10.06
CA TYR A 54 17.23 -0.42 -9.17
C TYR A 54 16.29 -1.58 -8.85
N SER A 55 15.88 -2.38 -9.84
CA SER A 55 15.06 -3.57 -9.59
C SER A 55 15.74 -4.55 -8.63
N LYS A 56 17.05 -4.80 -8.80
CA LYS A 56 17.82 -5.66 -7.88
C LYS A 56 17.85 -5.09 -6.46
N TYR A 57 18.01 -3.78 -6.32
CA TYR A 57 18.01 -3.12 -5.02
C TYR A 57 16.64 -3.26 -4.34
N ILE A 58 15.55 -2.98 -5.06
CA ILE A 58 14.18 -3.12 -4.55
C ILE A 58 13.92 -4.57 -4.10
N ILE A 59 14.28 -5.57 -4.92
CA ILE A 59 14.13 -6.98 -4.54
C ILE A 59 14.90 -7.28 -3.25
N LYS A 60 16.14 -6.83 -3.13
CA LYS A 60 16.95 -7.04 -1.90
C LYS A 60 16.31 -6.41 -0.67
N VAL A 61 15.77 -5.19 -0.78
CA VAL A 61 15.11 -4.50 0.32
C VAL A 61 13.81 -5.20 0.71
N LEU A 62 13.04 -5.65 -0.27
CA LEU A 62 11.73 -6.25 -0.03
C LEU A 62 11.80 -7.73 0.33
N LEU A 63 12.92 -8.42 0.06
CA LEU A 63 13.02 -9.88 0.18
C LEU A 63 12.55 -10.38 1.54
N SER A 64 13.09 -9.83 2.64
CA SER A 64 12.71 -10.26 3.99
C SER A 64 11.21 -10.10 4.26
N PHE A 65 10.60 -9.03 3.76
CA PHE A 65 9.17 -8.79 3.91
C PHE A 65 8.35 -9.77 3.07
N VAL A 66 8.77 -10.06 1.85
CA VAL A 66 8.10 -11.03 0.97
C VAL A 66 8.17 -12.43 1.56
N GLU A 67 9.30 -12.81 2.13
CA GLU A 67 9.47 -14.10 2.82
C GLU A 67 8.57 -14.20 4.05
N GLN A 68 8.50 -13.14 4.85
CA GLN A 68 7.60 -13.08 6.01
C GLN A 68 6.14 -13.21 5.58
N ILE A 69 5.69 -12.41 4.60
CA ILE A 69 4.31 -12.45 4.08
C ILE A 69 3.98 -13.84 3.54
N ASN A 70 4.89 -14.45 2.77
CA ASN A 70 4.67 -15.80 2.24
C ASN A 70 4.51 -16.83 3.36
N THR A 71 5.30 -16.71 4.43
CA THR A 71 5.22 -17.60 5.59
C THR A 71 3.88 -17.43 6.32
N GLU A 72 3.45 -16.18 6.54
CA GLU A 72 2.16 -15.85 7.15
C GLU A 72 1.00 -16.40 6.32
N GLN A 73 1.02 -16.18 5.00
CA GLN A 73 0.00 -16.68 4.06
C GLN A 73 -0.09 -18.21 4.04
N VAL A 74 1.04 -18.92 4.05
CA VAL A 74 1.05 -20.39 4.12
C VAL A 74 0.45 -20.87 5.45
N THR A 75 0.83 -20.24 6.56
CA THR A 75 0.32 -20.58 7.89
C THR A 75 -1.18 -20.37 7.99
N GLU A 76 -1.68 -19.24 7.48
CA GLU A 76 -3.11 -18.91 7.43
C GLU A 76 -3.88 -19.95 6.61
N LEU A 77 -3.40 -20.27 5.40
CA LEU A 77 -4.03 -21.27 4.53
C LEU A 77 -4.11 -22.66 5.19
N GLU A 78 -3.08 -23.07 5.92
CA GLU A 78 -3.06 -24.34 6.66
C GLU A 78 -4.09 -24.36 7.80
N LEU A 79 -4.20 -23.26 8.55
CA LEU A 79 -5.19 -23.13 9.61
C LEU A 79 -6.62 -23.15 9.05
N GLU A 80 -6.87 -22.41 7.97
CA GLU A 80 -8.19 -22.40 7.32
C GLU A 80 -8.58 -23.76 6.76
N ALA A 81 -7.65 -24.46 6.10
CA ALA A 81 -7.88 -25.82 5.60
C ALA A 81 -8.26 -26.77 6.74
N LYS A 82 -7.56 -26.67 7.87
CA LYS A 82 -7.84 -27.44 9.09
C LYS A 82 -9.22 -27.13 9.66
N ILE A 83 -9.60 -25.85 9.74
CA ILE A 83 -10.92 -25.41 10.22
C ILE A 83 -12.04 -25.96 9.32
N LYS A 84 -11.83 -25.98 8.00
CA LYS A 84 -12.82 -26.50 7.04
C LYS A 84 -12.78 -28.03 6.88
N GLY A 85 -11.86 -28.72 7.55
CA GLY A 85 -11.75 -30.18 7.49
C GLY A 85 -11.35 -30.74 6.12
N VAL A 86 -10.68 -29.93 5.29
CA VAL A 86 -10.21 -30.33 3.96
C VAL A 86 -8.68 -30.36 3.91
N SER A 87 -8.11 -31.11 2.97
CA SER A 87 -6.65 -31.09 2.78
C SER A 87 -6.19 -29.73 2.23
N LEU A 88 -4.96 -29.34 2.55
CA LEU A 88 -4.37 -28.09 2.07
C LEU A 88 -4.38 -28.00 0.53
N LEU A 89 -4.18 -29.12 -0.17
CA LEU A 89 -4.23 -29.16 -1.63
C LEU A 89 -5.62 -28.81 -2.17
N ILE A 90 -6.67 -29.40 -1.59
CA ILE A 90 -8.06 -29.12 -1.94
C ILE A 90 -8.37 -27.67 -1.61
N TYR A 91 -7.98 -27.22 -0.42
CA TYR A 91 -8.23 -25.86 0.04
C TYR A 91 -7.60 -24.81 -0.87
N LYS A 92 -6.31 -24.99 -1.23
CA LYS A 92 -5.60 -24.13 -2.19
C LYS A 92 -6.29 -24.07 -3.55
N ASN A 93 -6.94 -25.14 -3.99
CA ASN A 93 -7.67 -25.14 -5.27
C ASN A 93 -9.03 -24.44 -5.16
N LEU A 94 -9.66 -24.41 -3.98
CA LEU A 94 -10.89 -23.68 -3.72
C LEU A 94 -10.64 -22.17 -3.53
N THR A 95 -9.49 -21.80 -2.98
CA THR A 95 -9.11 -20.39 -2.74
C THR A 95 -8.32 -19.76 -3.88
N LYS A 96 -7.99 -20.51 -4.94
CA LYS A 96 -7.49 -19.96 -6.21
C LYS A 96 -8.62 -19.15 -6.85
N GLY A 97 -8.71 -17.87 -6.47
CA GLY A 97 -9.45 -16.88 -7.23
C GLY A 97 -8.83 -16.77 -8.63
N VAL A 98 -9.65 -16.96 -9.66
CA VAL A 98 -9.28 -16.60 -11.03
C VAL A 98 -9.14 -15.08 -11.08
N CYS A 99 -7.91 -14.58 -10.99
CA CYS A 99 -7.63 -13.15 -11.17
C CYS A 99 -7.53 -12.86 -12.67
N ILE A 100 -8.68 -12.67 -13.31
CA ILE A 100 -8.75 -12.07 -14.65
C ILE A 100 -8.96 -10.57 -14.40
N ILE A 101 -7.87 -9.81 -14.41
CA ILE A 101 -7.83 -8.36 -14.64
C ILE A 101 -8.95 -7.54 -13.96
N GLY A 102 -8.64 -7.01 -12.77
CA GLY A 102 -9.30 -5.83 -12.22
C GLY A 102 -10.67 -6.06 -11.57
N ILE A 103 -10.65 -6.13 -10.23
CA ILE A 103 -11.81 -6.07 -9.32
C ILE A 103 -12.71 -7.31 -9.37
N THR A 104 -12.37 -8.30 -8.55
CA THR A 104 -13.37 -9.04 -7.77
C THR A 104 -12.83 -9.27 -6.37
N CYS A 105 -13.57 -8.78 -5.37
CA CYS A 105 -13.43 -9.18 -3.98
C CYS A 105 -13.66 -10.69 -3.85
N ASN A 106 -12.93 -11.35 -2.95
CA ASN A 106 -13.33 -12.67 -2.47
C ASN A 106 -14.64 -12.52 -1.62
N PRO A 107 -15.42 -13.59 -1.43
CA PRO A 107 -16.83 -13.53 -1.02
C PRO A 107 -17.07 -12.85 0.33
#